data_AF-A0A6G3WUT2-F1
#
_entry.id   AF-A0A6G3WUT2-F1
#
_cell.length_a   1.000
_cell.length_b   1.000
_cell.length_c   1.000
_cell.angle_alpha   90.00
_cell.angle_beta   90.00
_cell.angle_gamma   90.00
#
_symmetry.space_group_name_H-M   'P 1'
#
loop_
_entity.id
_entity.type
_entity.pdbx_description
1 polymer ?
#
loop_
_entity_poly.entity_id
_entity_poly.type
_entity_poly.pdbx_seq_one_letter_code
_entity_poly.pdbx_strand_id
1 'polypeptide(L)'
;MVGGGVVTLFLCGDVMLGRGVDQILAHPGDPALREAYVGDARAYVRLAESAHGPVPLPVDASWPWGEALWVLDEAAPDARIVNLETSVTGGGTFAPDKEIHYRMHPANLPALAVARPDVTVLANNHVMDFGRPGLLDTLEALVRAGLRTAGAGRDADEACAPAVVPLPGGRRLRVSA
;
A
#
# COMPACT_ATOMS: atom_id res chain seq x y z
N MET A 1 35.75 -12.90 -1.30
CA MET A 1 35.87 -11.62 -2.02
C MET A 1 34.52 -10.91 -1.93
N VAL A 2 34.33 -10.06 -0.90
CA VAL A 2 33.08 -9.29 -0.75
C VAL A 2 33.23 -8.04 -1.61
N GLY A 3 32.82 -8.14 -2.88
CA GLY A 3 32.80 -6.97 -3.77
C GLY A 3 31.75 -5.98 -3.28
N GLY A 4 32.19 -4.79 -2.88
CA GLY A 4 31.33 -3.66 -2.55
C GLY A 4 30.68 -3.08 -3.81
N GLY A 5 29.77 -3.85 -4.42
CA GLY A 5 28.97 -3.40 -5.56
C GLY A 5 27.96 -2.33 -5.16
N VAL A 6 27.56 -1.51 -6.13
CA VAL A 6 26.45 -0.56 -6.00
C VAL A 6 25.19 -1.30 -5.53
N VAL A 7 24.46 -0.72 -4.58
CA VAL A 7 23.12 -1.18 -4.19
C VAL A 7 22.11 -0.32 -4.92
N THR A 8 21.18 -0.96 -5.60
CA THR A 8 20.10 -0.34 -6.35
C THR A 8 18.79 -0.51 -5.59
N LEU A 9 18.03 0.57 -5.44
CA LEU A 9 16.77 0.58 -4.71
C LEU A 9 15.67 1.09 -5.63
N PHE A 10 14.52 0.42 -5.60
CA PHE A 10 13.28 1.00 -6.07
C PHE A 10 12.53 1.61 -4.89
N LEU A 11 12.24 2.90 -4.98
CA LEU A 11 11.49 3.66 -3.99
C LEU A 11 10.19 4.12 -4.63
N CYS A 12 9.05 3.66 -4.13
CA CYS A 12 7.74 4.06 -4.58
C CYS A 12 7.04 4.85 -3.48
N GLY A 13 6.82 6.14 -3.74
CA GLY A 13 6.02 6.99 -2.88
C GLY A 13 4.53 6.68 -3.03
N ASP A 14 3.81 6.83 -1.93
CA ASP A 14 2.35 7.00 -1.86
C ASP A 14 1.54 6.02 -2.74
N VAL A 15 1.65 4.72 -2.42
CA VAL A 15 0.84 3.68 -3.06
C VAL A 15 -0.56 3.69 -2.46
N MET A 16 -1.47 4.17 -3.29
CA MET A 16 -2.85 4.50 -2.96
C MET A 16 -3.82 3.54 -3.66
N LEU A 17 -4.12 2.42 -3.00
CA LEU A 17 -4.99 1.38 -3.55
C LEU A 17 -6.44 1.49 -3.05
N GLY A 18 -6.76 2.55 -2.30
CA GLY A 18 -8.11 2.81 -1.80
C GLY A 18 -9.01 3.56 -2.78
N ARG A 19 -10.17 4.00 -2.30
CA ARG A 19 -11.16 4.77 -3.08
C ARG A 19 -11.49 4.07 -4.41
N GLY A 20 -11.42 4.78 -5.53
CA GLY A 20 -11.79 4.25 -6.85
C GLY A 20 -11.00 2.99 -7.22
N VAL A 21 -9.73 2.88 -6.81
CA VAL A 21 -8.91 1.69 -7.10
C VAL A 21 -9.46 0.46 -6.38
N ASP A 22 -9.75 0.55 -5.09
CA ASP A 22 -10.39 -0.56 -4.34
C ASP A 22 -11.73 -0.97 -4.97
N GLN A 23 -12.49 0.00 -5.47
CA GLN A 23 -13.81 -0.24 -6.07
C GLN A 23 -13.78 -0.96 -7.42
N ILE A 24 -12.62 -0.99 -8.10
CA ILE A 24 -12.46 -1.73 -9.37
C ILE A 24 -11.80 -3.09 -9.20
N LEU A 25 -11.28 -3.41 -8.01
CA LEU A 25 -10.66 -4.70 -7.69
C LEU A 25 -11.70 -5.79 -7.38
N ALA A 26 -11.25 -7.03 -7.24
CA ALA A 26 -12.10 -8.21 -7.07
C ALA A 26 -12.99 -8.19 -5.81
N HIS A 27 -12.58 -7.48 -4.75
CA HIS A 27 -13.28 -7.45 -3.47
C HIS A 27 -13.52 -6.00 -3.00
N PRO A 28 -14.37 -5.22 -3.68
CA PRO A 28 -14.59 -3.82 -3.33
C PRO A 28 -15.11 -3.70 -1.89
N GLY A 29 -14.50 -2.82 -1.11
CA GLY A 29 -14.94 -2.49 0.25
C GLY A 29 -16.11 -1.52 0.27
N ASP A 30 -16.49 -1.08 1.48
CA ASP A 30 -17.49 -0.02 1.67
C ASP A 30 -17.08 1.26 0.92
N PRO A 31 -17.88 1.74 -0.07
CA PRO A 31 -17.54 2.91 -0.86
C PRO A 31 -17.73 4.23 -0.11
N ALA A 32 -18.29 4.24 1.11
CA ALA A 32 -18.59 5.47 1.83
C ALA A 32 -17.34 6.33 2.06
N LEU A 33 -17.45 7.62 1.74
CA LEU A 33 -16.44 8.64 1.99
C LEU A 33 -17.02 9.73 2.89
N ARG A 34 -16.14 10.46 3.57
CA ARG A 34 -16.51 11.57 4.49
C ARG A 34 -16.09 12.94 3.98
N GLU A 35 -15.82 13.04 2.68
CA GLU A 35 -15.42 14.28 2.03
C GLU A 35 -16.63 15.19 1.76
N ALA A 36 -16.40 16.50 1.69
CA ALA A 36 -17.47 17.47 1.47
C ALA A 36 -18.18 17.32 0.11
N TYR A 37 -17.46 16.88 -0.93
CA TYR A 37 -17.95 16.87 -2.32
C TYR A 37 -18.21 15.47 -2.88
N VAL A 38 -17.54 14.45 -2.35
CA VAL A 38 -17.65 13.07 -2.82
C VAL A 38 -17.92 12.16 -1.62
N GLY A 39 -19.14 11.64 -1.53
CA GLY A 39 -19.55 10.72 -0.46
C GLY A 39 -19.41 9.23 -0.83
N ASP A 40 -19.04 8.92 -2.06
CA ASP A 40 -19.01 7.55 -2.59
C ASP A 40 -17.80 7.36 -3.52
N ALA A 41 -16.92 6.43 -3.19
CA ALA A 41 -15.68 6.15 -3.91
C ALA A 41 -15.90 5.74 -5.38
N ARG A 42 -17.07 5.19 -5.73
CA ARG A 42 -17.41 4.83 -7.11
C ARG A 42 -17.63 6.07 -7.98
N ALA A 43 -17.80 7.25 -7.38
CA ALA A 43 -17.80 8.51 -8.14
C ALA A 43 -16.46 8.72 -8.86
N TYR A 44 -15.33 8.36 -8.24
CA TYR A 44 -14.03 8.45 -8.89
C TYR A 44 -13.93 7.53 -10.11
N VAL A 45 -14.50 6.32 -10.04
CA VAL A 45 -14.57 5.40 -11.19
C VAL A 45 -15.41 5.99 -12.31
N ARG A 46 -16.62 6.49 -12.00
CA ARG A 46 -17.49 7.14 -13.01
C ARG A 46 -16.83 8.36 -13.66
N LEU A 47 -16.08 9.14 -12.90
CA LEU A 47 -15.32 10.28 -13.42
C LEU A 47 -14.23 9.81 -14.40
N ALA A 48 -13.45 8.79 -14.03
CA ALA A 48 -12.46 8.21 -14.93
C ALA A 48 -13.12 7.67 -16.22
N GLU A 49 -14.24 6.96 -16.09
CA GLU A 49 -14.95 6.40 -17.24
C GLU A 49 -15.52 7.47 -18.18
N SER A 50 -16.01 8.59 -17.62
CA SER A 50 -16.52 9.71 -18.43
C SER A 50 -15.44 10.41 -19.26
N ALA A 51 -14.18 10.36 -18.79
CA ALA A 51 -13.06 10.98 -19.49
C ALA A 51 -12.35 10.00 -20.46
N HIS A 52 -12.29 8.71 -20.13
CA HIS A 52 -11.42 7.74 -20.81
C HIS A 52 -12.14 6.51 -21.36
N GLY A 53 -13.45 6.40 -21.18
CA GLY A 53 -14.23 5.22 -21.53
C GLY A 53 -14.24 4.16 -20.43
N PRO A 54 -14.94 3.04 -20.63
CA PRO A 54 -15.23 2.07 -19.58
C PRO A 54 -13.97 1.46 -18.96
N VAL A 55 -14.00 1.26 -17.64
CA VAL A 55 -12.96 0.52 -16.92
C VAL A 55 -13.41 -0.95 -16.78
N PRO A 56 -12.54 -1.95 -17.06
CA PRO A 56 -12.90 -3.36 -16.84
C PRO A 56 -13.23 -3.62 -15.37
N LEU A 57 -14.21 -4.48 -15.08
CA LEU A 57 -14.65 -4.77 -13.71
C LEU A 57 -14.95 -6.27 -13.51
N PRO A 58 -14.31 -6.95 -12.54
CA PRO A 58 -13.14 -6.48 -11.77
C PRO A 58 -11.89 -6.43 -12.64
N VAL A 59 -10.93 -5.57 -12.29
CA VAL A 59 -9.58 -5.61 -12.86
C VAL A 59 -8.70 -6.63 -12.14
N ASP A 60 -7.67 -7.13 -12.85
CA ASP A 60 -6.61 -7.94 -12.24
C ASP A 60 -5.82 -7.14 -11.19
N ALA A 61 -5.28 -7.82 -10.18
CA ALA A 61 -4.49 -7.21 -9.12
C ALA A 61 -3.29 -6.39 -9.62
N SER A 62 -2.72 -6.75 -10.78
CA SER A 62 -1.62 -6.03 -11.42
C SER A 62 -2.05 -4.77 -12.18
N TRP A 63 -3.34 -4.62 -12.50
CA TRP A 63 -3.84 -3.56 -13.35
C TRP A 63 -3.49 -2.14 -12.85
N PRO A 64 -3.57 -1.82 -11.55
CA PRO A 64 -3.19 -0.48 -11.05
C PRO A 64 -1.73 -0.10 -11.31
N TRP A 65 -0.85 -1.08 -11.50
CA TRP A 65 0.56 -0.84 -11.75
C TRP A 65 0.89 -0.70 -13.23
N GLY A 66 0.08 -1.29 -14.12
CA GLY A 66 0.33 -1.29 -15.56
C GLY A 66 1.76 -1.69 -15.92
N GLU A 67 2.40 -0.88 -16.76
CA GLU A 67 3.78 -1.09 -17.23
C GLU A 67 4.84 -0.99 -16.12
N ALA A 68 4.51 -0.42 -14.95
CA ALA A 68 5.48 -0.23 -13.88
C ALA A 68 6.04 -1.57 -13.36
N LEU A 69 5.25 -2.65 -13.38
CA LEU A 69 5.73 -3.97 -12.97
C LEU A 69 6.81 -4.49 -13.92
N TRP A 70 6.62 -4.29 -15.23
CA TRP A 70 7.60 -4.71 -16.22
C TRP A 70 8.88 -3.89 -16.11
N VAL A 71 8.78 -2.56 -15.98
CA VAL A 71 9.94 -1.69 -15.76
C VAL A 71 10.69 -2.07 -14.49
N LEU A 72 9.99 -2.39 -13.42
CA LEU A 72 10.58 -2.82 -12.15
C LEU A 72 11.30 -4.17 -12.26
N ASP A 73 10.74 -5.08 -13.06
CA ASP A 73 11.31 -6.40 -13.30
C ASP A 73 12.54 -6.34 -14.21
N GLU A 74 12.55 -5.46 -15.22
CA GLU A 74 13.72 -5.21 -16.07
C GLU A 74 14.85 -4.53 -15.29
N ALA A 75 14.51 -3.53 -14.45
CA ALA A 75 15.49 -2.82 -13.64
C ALA A 75 16.16 -3.72 -12.58
N ALA A 76 15.46 -4.77 -12.12
CA ALA A 76 15.93 -5.77 -11.17
C ALA A 76 16.68 -5.17 -9.95
N PRO A 77 16.06 -4.23 -9.20
CA PRO A 77 16.72 -3.59 -8.06
C PRO A 77 17.00 -4.60 -6.94
N ASP A 78 18.03 -4.31 -6.14
CA ASP A 78 18.38 -5.14 -4.98
C ASP A 78 17.31 -5.14 -3.87
N ALA A 79 16.51 -4.08 -3.78
CA ALA A 79 15.36 -4.01 -2.89
C ALA A 79 14.25 -3.09 -3.42
N ARG A 80 13.00 -3.44 -3.11
CA ARG A 80 11.77 -2.70 -3.46
C ARG A 80 11.12 -2.17 -2.19
N ILE A 81 11.01 -0.85 -2.06
CA ILE A 81 10.41 -0.18 -0.90
C ILE A 81 9.21 0.63 -1.36
N VAL A 82 8.08 0.42 -0.71
CA VAL A 82 6.81 1.10 -1.02
C VAL A 82 6.30 1.81 0.23
N ASN A 83 5.90 3.07 0.11
CA ASN A 83 5.04 3.72 1.11
C ASN A 83 3.59 3.32 0.85
N LEU A 84 2.98 2.55 1.75
CA LEU A 84 1.56 2.19 1.64
C LEU A 84 0.72 3.26 2.33
N GLU A 85 0.18 4.16 1.53
CA GLU A 85 -0.67 5.26 1.99
C GLU A 85 -2.16 4.86 1.98
N THR A 86 -2.46 3.64 2.41
CA THR A 86 -3.84 3.12 2.44
C THR A 86 -4.00 2.15 3.60
N SER A 87 -5.00 2.38 4.44
CA SER A 87 -5.36 1.44 5.49
C SER A 87 -5.98 0.18 4.88
N VAL A 88 -5.47 -1.00 5.27
CA VAL A 88 -5.95 -2.30 4.81
C VAL A 88 -6.87 -2.87 5.88
N THR A 89 -8.15 -2.51 5.81
CA THR A 89 -9.15 -2.88 6.82
C THR A 89 -10.55 -2.95 6.21
N GLY A 90 -11.36 -3.91 6.67
CA GLY A 90 -12.80 -3.96 6.38
C GLY A 90 -13.66 -3.24 7.43
N GLY A 91 -13.03 -2.68 8.47
CA GLY A 91 -13.70 -2.11 9.64
C GLY A 91 -13.10 -0.78 10.09
N GLY A 92 -13.18 -0.54 11.40
CA GLY A 92 -12.77 0.71 12.03
C GLY A 92 -13.73 1.88 11.78
N THR A 93 -13.48 2.97 12.49
CA THR A 93 -14.27 4.21 12.40
C THR A 93 -13.41 5.28 11.75
N PHE A 94 -14.00 6.05 10.83
CA PHE A 94 -13.35 7.23 10.25
C PHE A 94 -12.78 8.11 11.36
N ALA A 95 -11.49 8.44 11.26
CA ALA A 95 -10.87 9.40 12.16
C ALA A 95 -11.64 10.75 12.04
N PRO A 96 -12.15 11.31 13.16
CA PRO A 96 -13.12 12.40 13.12
C PRO A 96 -12.56 13.73 12.60
N ASP A 97 -11.26 13.97 12.82
CA ASP A 97 -10.61 15.25 12.50
C ASP A 97 -9.87 15.21 11.14
N LYS A 98 -10.21 14.25 10.28
CA LYS A 98 -9.57 14.06 8.97
C LYS A 98 -10.61 14.10 7.86
N GLU A 99 -10.29 14.81 6.78
CA GLU A 99 -11.21 14.97 5.63
C GLU A 99 -11.10 13.82 4.62
N ILE A 100 -9.92 13.23 4.50
CA ILE A 100 -9.57 12.26 3.47
C ILE A 100 -9.16 10.95 4.15
N HIS A 101 -9.82 9.86 3.78
CA HIS A 101 -9.51 8.53 4.28
C HIS A 101 -9.32 7.54 3.13
N TYR A 102 -8.29 6.70 3.23
CA TYR A 102 -7.98 5.68 2.25
C TYR A 102 -8.13 4.30 2.87
N ARG A 103 -9.13 3.57 2.38
CA ARG A 103 -9.42 2.18 2.75
C ARG A 103 -9.28 1.29 1.53
N MET A 104 -8.61 0.16 1.70
CA MET A 104 -8.68 -0.98 0.80
C MET A 104 -9.17 -2.19 1.59
N HIS A 105 -10.06 -2.99 0.99
CA HIS A 105 -10.51 -4.23 1.59
C HIS A 105 -9.32 -5.22 1.74
N PRO A 106 -9.15 -5.93 2.87
CA PRO A 106 -7.99 -6.80 3.07
C PRO A 106 -7.80 -7.90 2.02
N ALA A 107 -8.89 -8.39 1.42
CA ALA A 107 -8.82 -9.38 0.34
C ALA A 107 -8.23 -8.81 -0.98
N ASN A 108 -8.11 -7.49 -1.12
CA ASN A 108 -7.47 -6.82 -2.24
C ASN A 108 -5.96 -6.61 -2.05
N LEU A 109 -5.37 -7.05 -0.91
CA LEU A 109 -3.93 -6.96 -0.66
C LEU A 109 -3.04 -7.57 -1.77
N PRO A 110 -3.46 -8.59 -2.54
CA PRO A 110 -2.71 -9.00 -3.73
C PRO A 110 -2.36 -7.85 -4.68
N ALA A 111 -3.17 -6.79 -4.78
CA ALA A 111 -2.87 -5.62 -5.61
C ALA A 111 -1.63 -4.84 -5.13
N LEU A 112 -1.26 -4.92 -3.85
CA LEU A 112 0.04 -4.44 -3.36
C LEU A 112 1.14 -5.50 -3.61
N ALA A 113 0.84 -6.76 -3.30
CA ALA A 113 1.82 -7.85 -3.30
C ALA A 113 2.39 -8.17 -4.69
N VAL A 114 1.64 -7.90 -5.78
CA VAL A 114 2.13 -8.07 -7.16
C VAL A 114 3.38 -7.24 -7.48
N ALA A 115 3.59 -6.11 -6.81
CA ALA A 115 4.83 -5.32 -6.94
C ALA A 115 6.04 -5.95 -6.23
N ARG A 116 5.81 -6.98 -5.40
CA ARG A 116 6.81 -7.69 -4.59
C ARG A 116 7.66 -6.75 -3.71
N PRO A 117 7.05 -5.85 -2.91
CA PRO A 117 7.83 -5.00 -2.02
C PRO A 117 8.57 -5.83 -0.98
N ASP A 118 9.85 -5.54 -0.76
CA ASP A 118 10.64 -6.08 0.34
C ASP A 118 10.27 -5.44 1.67
N VAL A 119 9.88 -4.15 1.62
CA VAL A 119 9.44 -3.34 2.76
C VAL A 119 8.23 -2.49 2.37
N THR A 120 7.22 -2.50 3.23
CA THR A 120 6.06 -1.61 3.20
C THR A 120 6.19 -0.59 4.33
N VAL A 121 6.49 0.66 3.99
CA VAL A 121 6.56 1.77 4.96
C VAL A 121 5.14 2.25 5.24
N LEU A 122 4.85 2.46 6.53
CA LEU A 122 3.53 2.84 7.03
C LEU A 122 3.53 4.21 7.73
N ALA A 123 4.68 4.82 8.00
CA ALA A 123 4.75 6.16 8.59
C ALA A 123 4.35 7.21 7.54
N ASN A 124 3.04 7.33 7.33
CA ASN A 124 2.42 8.36 6.54
C ASN A 124 1.19 8.89 7.28
N ASN A 125 0.65 9.99 6.79
CA ASN A 125 -0.51 10.65 7.38
C ASN A 125 -1.80 9.78 7.31
N HIS A 126 -1.85 8.72 6.50
CA HIS A 126 -3.03 7.86 6.28
C HIS A 126 -3.06 6.56 7.08
N VAL A 127 -2.01 6.27 7.83
CA VAL A 127 -1.93 5.04 8.63
C VAL A 127 -2.97 4.96 9.76
N MET A 128 -3.51 6.12 10.18
CA MET A 128 -4.50 6.24 11.26
C MET A 128 -5.90 6.61 10.79
N ASP A 129 -6.19 6.48 9.49
CA ASP A 129 -7.49 6.87 8.90
C ASP A 129 -8.69 6.20 9.56
N PHE A 130 -8.50 4.97 10.04
CA PHE A 130 -9.54 4.19 10.72
C PHE A 130 -9.19 3.88 12.18
N GLY A 131 -8.37 4.77 12.76
CA GLY A 131 -7.90 4.68 14.15
C GLY A 131 -7.05 3.44 14.41
N ARG A 132 -6.85 3.15 15.69
CA ARG A 132 -6.05 2.00 16.15
C ARG A 132 -6.55 0.65 15.60
N PRO A 133 -7.86 0.36 15.51
CA PRO A 133 -8.33 -0.88 14.90
C PRO A 133 -7.88 -1.02 13.44
N GLY A 134 -8.01 0.03 12.62
CA GLY A 134 -7.57 0.01 11.23
C GLY A 134 -6.06 -0.18 11.06
N LEU A 135 -5.26 0.43 11.94
CA LEU A 135 -3.81 0.18 11.99
C LEU A 135 -3.50 -1.28 12.30
N LEU A 136 -4.15 -1.88 13.31
CA LEU A 136 -3.91 -3.27 13.70
C LEU A 136 -4.31 -4.25 12.58
N ASP A 137 -5.46 -4.02 11.93
CA ASP A 137 -5.88 -4.79 10.76
C ASP A 137 -4.86 -4.69 9.62
N THR A 138 -4.34 -3.48 9.38
CA THR A 138 -3.33 -3.23 8.34
C THR A 138 -2.06 -4.01 8.62
N LEU A 139 -1.53 -3.93 9.84
CA LEU A 139 -0.35 -4.68 10.27
C LEU A 139 -0.57 -6.19 10.15
N GLU A 140 -1.75 -6.68 10.57
CA GLU A 140 -2.07 -8.10 10.47
C GLU A 140 -2.16 -8.58 9.02
N ALA A 141 -2.80 -7.81 8.14
CA ALA A 141 -2.91 -8.14 6.72
C ALA A 141 -1.53 -8.24 6.06
N LEU A 142 -0.64 -7.27 6.32
CA LEU A 142 0.73 -7.24 5.78
C LEU A 142 1.57 -8.41 6.30
N VAL A 143 1.48 -8.71 7.60
CA VAL A 143 2.18 -9.87 8.19
C VAL A 143 1.68 -11.18 7.58
N ARG A 144 0.36 -11.36 7.41
CA ARG A 144 -0.22 -12.55 6.78
C ARG A 144 0.21 -12.72 5.32
N ALA A 145 0.48 -11.62 4.61
CA ALA A 145 1.03 -11.63 3.26
C ALA A 145 2.55 -11.80 3.20
N GLY A 146 3.23 -11.93 4.35
CA GLY A 146 4.70 -12.06 4.41
C GLY A 146 5.46 -10.78 4.08
N LEU A 147 4.80 -9.61 4.14
CA LEU A 147 5.41 -8.31 3.86
C LEU A 147 6.01 -7.72 5.14
N ARG A 148 7.24 -7.22 5.05
CA ARG A 148 7.88 -6.52 6.17
C ARG A 148 7.34 -5.10 6.25
N THR A 149 7.20 -4.59 7.46
CA THR A 149 6.72 -3.24 7.73
C THR A 149 7.77 -2.39 8.44
N ALA A 150 7.71 -1.08 8.26
CA ALA A 150 8.46 -0.10 9.04
C ALA A 150 7.61 1.17 9.26
N GLY A 151 7.83 1.89 10.36
CA GLY A 151 7.18 3.17 10.63
C GLY A 151 5.80 3.11 11.29
N ALA A 152 5.30 1.91 11.59
CA ALA A 152 4.13 1.72 12.44
C ALA A 152 4.18 0.34 13.10
N GLY A 153 3.54 0.21 14.26
CA GLY A 153 3.56 -1.01 15.06
C GLY A 153 2.43 -1.07 16.09
N ARG A 154 2.33 -2.19 16.81
CA ARG A 154 1.34 -2.39 17.88
C ARG A 154 1.63 -1.55 19.13
N ASP A 155 2.89 -1.16 19.27
CA ASP A 155 3.46 -0.30 20.30
C ASP A 155 4.60 0.56 19.72
N ALA A 156 5.20 1.39 20.56
CA ALA A 156 6.27 2.30 20.16
C ALA A 156 7.56 1.58 19.76
N ASP A 157 7.86 0.42 20.36
CA ASP A 157 9.08 -0.34 20.07
C ASP A 157 8.98 -0.97 18.67
N GLU A 158 7.83 -1.58 18.34
CA GLU A 158 7.56 -2.09 16.99
C GLU A 158 7.52 -0.95 15.96
N ALA A 159 6.93 0.19 16.29
CA ALA A 159 6.89 1.34 15.38
C ALA A 159 8.29 1.92 15.06
N CYS A 160 9.20 1.92 16.04
CA CYS A 160 10.58 2.38 15.87
C CYS A 160 11.51 1.31 15.27
N ALA A 161 11.07 0.04 15.18
CA ALA A 161 11.91 -1.05 14.69
C ALA A 161 12.12 -0.93 13.16
N PRO A 162 13.37 -1.03 12.67
CA PRO A 162 13.61 -1.03 11.24
C PRO A 162 13.21 -2.36 10.61
N ALA A 163 12.69 -2.31 9.39
CA ALA A 163 12.68 -3.48 8.52
C ALA A 163 14.11 -3.78 8.05
N VAL A 164 14.49 -5.07 8.07
CA VAL A 164 15.83 -5.53 7.65
C VAL A 164 15.71 -6.41 6.42
N VAL A 165 16.33 -5.99 5.32
CA VAL A 165 16.38 -6.73 4.06
C VAL A 165 17.81 -7.28 3.85
N PRO A 166 17.98 -8.61 3.74
CA PRO A 166 19.27 -9.21 3.38
C PRO A 166 19.67 -8.80 1.96
N LEU A 167 20.95 -8.46 1.77
CA LEU A 167 21.52 -8.09 0.47
C LEU A 167 22.66 -9.04 0.08
N PRO A 168 23.02 -9.12 -1.22
CA PRO A 168 24.17 -9.88 -1.68
C PRO A 168 25.47 -9.51 -0.96
N GLY A 169 26.33 -10.52 -0.77
CA GLY A 169 27.63 -10.34 -0.10
C GLY A 169 27.55 -10.22 1.42
N GLY A 170 26.46 -10.66 2.05
CA GLY A 170 26.27 -10.62 3.51
C GLY A 170 25.93 -9.22 4.05
N ARG A 171 25.58 -8.28 3.17
CA ARG A 171 25.13 -6.93 3.53
C ARG A 171 23.67 -6.96 3.98
N ARG A 172 23.23 -5.88 4.65
CA ARG A 172 21.85 -5.70 5.09
C ARG A 172 21.42 -4.26 4.87
N LEU A 173 20.23 -4.07 4.31
CA LEU A 173 19.54 -2.79 4.24
C LEU A 173 18.62 -2.66 5.45
N ARG A 174 18.70 -1.52 6.16
CA ARG A 174 17.79 -1.17 7.26
C ARG A 174 16.91 -0.02 6.78
N VAL A 175 15.60 -0.20 6.84
CA VAL A 175 14.61 0.82 6.49
C VAL A 175 13.90 1.25 7.77
N SER A 176 13.98 2.53 8.09
CA SER A 176 13.33 3.19 9.23
C SER A 176 12.49 4.35 8.71
N ALA A 177 11.45 4.71 9.45
CA ALA A 177 10.60 5.86 9.15
C ALA A 177 10.19 6.56 10.46
#